data_AF-A0A6J4FLD5-F1
#
_entry.id   AF-A0A6J4FLD5-F1
#
_cell.length_a   1.000
_cell.length_b   1.000
_cell.length_c   1.000
_cell.angle_alpha   90.00
_cell.angle_beta   90.00
_cell.angle_gamma   90.00
#
_symmetry.space_group_name_H-M   'P 1'
#
loop_
_entity.id
_entity.type
_entity.pdbx_description
1 polymer ?
#
loop_
_entity_poly.entity_id
_entity_poly.type
_entity_poly.pdbx_seq_one_letter_code
_entity_poly.pdbx_strand_id
1 'polypeptide(L)'
;MDDREMYDEITALIGAVAKALETSETEVVTAIEQGRLEMELLTDAEGANYVAVACDGKSAHIYPGAIFRPGDEPDADTGGCGHGGCGCGH
;
A
#
# COMPACT_ATOMS: atom_id res chain seq x y z
N MET A 1 -22.33 10.55 -11.61
CA MET A 1 -21.89 9.98 -10.33
C MET A 1 -22.90 10.41 -9.31
N ASP A 2 -23.55 9.44 -8.68
CA ASP A 2 -24.47 9.62 -7.55
C ASP A 2 -23.65 9.98 -6.30
N ASP A 3 -24.18 10.84 -5.42
CA ASP A 3 -23.45 11.26 -4.21
C ASP A 3 -22.97 10.06 -3.37
N ARG A 4 -23.73 8.96 -3.35
CA ARG A 4 -23.37 7.73 -2.63
C ARG A 4 -22.13 7.06 -3.22
N GLU A 5 -22.00 7.03 -4.55
CA GLU A 5 -20.83 6.47 -5.23
C GLU A 5 -19.55 7.26 -4.87
N MET A 6 -19.66 8.59 -4.76
CA MET A 6 -18.54 9.43 -4.34
C MET A 6 -18.10 9.15 -2.89
N TYR A 7 -19.05 8.99 -1.96
CA TYR A 7 -18.72 8.65 -0.58
C TYR A 7 -18.08 7.27 -0.45
N ASP A 8 -18.51 6.29 -1.26
CA ASP A 8 -17.91 4.97 -1.31
C ASP A 8 -16.46 5.04 -1.81
N GLU A 9 -16.19 5.84 -2.85
CA GLU A 9 -14.83 6.06 -3.37
C GLU A 9 -13.92 6.74 -2.33
N ILE A 10 -14.41 7.75 -1.62
CA ILE A 10 -13.66 8.41 -0.55
C ILE A 10 -13.34 7.43 0.58
N THR A 11 -14.32 6.61 0.98
CA THR A 11 -14.13 5.59 2.03
C THR A 11 -13.10 4.55 1.60
N ALA A 12 -13.17 4.09 0.36
CA ALA A 12 -12.19 3.16 -0.21
C ALA A 12 -10.77 3.75 -0.23
N LEU A 13 -10.65 5.04 -0.59
CA LEU A 13 -9.37 5.74 -0.57
C LEU A 13 -8.81 5.85 0.86
N ILE A 14 -9.62 6.27 1.84
CA ILE A 14 -9.20 6.36 3.24
C ILE A 14 -8.72 5.00 3.76
N GLY A 15 -9.46 3.93 3.46
CA GLY A 15 -9.07 2.55 3.82
C GLY A 15 -7.75 2.12 3.18
N ALA A 16 -7.51 2.47 1.90
CA ALA A 16 -6.25 2.19 1.22
C ALA A 16 -5.06 2.93 1.87
N VAL A 17 -5.24 4.19 2.24
CA VAL A 17 -4.22 5.00 2.94
C VAL A 17 -3.95 4.46 4.34
N ALA A 18 -4.99 4.08 5.08
CA ALA A 18 -4.86 3.49 6.41
C ALA A 18 -4.04 2.19 6.37
N LYS A 19 -4.35 1.31 5.40
CA LYS A 19 -3.56 0.10 5.14
C LYS A 19 -2.12 0.43 4.76
N ALA A 20 -1.91 1.43 3.90
CA ALA A 20 -0.59 1.81 3.42
C ALA A 20 0.31 2.36 4.53
N LEU A 21 -0.23 3.17 5.43
CA LEU A 21 0.50 3.77 6.54
C LEU A 21 0.44 2.93 7.84
N GLU A 22 -0.14 1.73 7.78
CA GLU A 22 -0.29 0.83 8.93
C GLU A 22 -0.87 1.54 10.15
N THR A 23 -2.02 2.19 9.92
CA THR A 23 -2.76 2.95 10.92
C THR A 23 -4.26 2.69 10.75
N SER A 24 -5.10 3.28 11.61
CA SER A 24 -6.55 3.17 11.47
C SER A 24 -7.12 4.26 10.54
N GLU A 25 -8.28 4.00 9.95
CA GLU A 25 -9.01 4.99 9.15
C GLU A 25 -9.29 6.28 9.94
N THR A 26 -9.61 6.16 11.24
CA THR A 26 -9.83 7.31 12.13
C THR A 26 -8.59 8.20 12.26
N GLU A 27 -7.40 7.58 12.33
CA GLU A 27 -6.14 8.33 12.39
C GLU A 27 -5.84 9.02 11.06
N VAL A 28 -6.17 8.39 9.92
CA VAL A 28 -6.07 9.02 8.59
C VAL A 28 -6.99 10.23 8.50
N VAL A 29 -8.26 10.10 8.90
CA VAL A 29 -9.20 11.22 8.92
C VAL A 29 -8.68 12.35 9.81
N THR A 30 -8.20 12.03 11.01
CA THR A 30 -7.61 13.00 11.93
C THR A 30 -6.40 13.71 11.31
N ALA A 31 -5.54 12.98 10.60
CA ALA A 31 -4.39 13.55 9.89
C ALA A 31 -4.82 14.48 8.74
N ILE A 32 -5.88 14.14 8.01
CA ILE A 32 -6.47 14.99 6.97
C ILE A 32 -7.00 16.29 7.58
N GLU A 33 -7.80 16.20 8.64
CA GLU A 33 -8.39 17.36 9.32
C GLU A 33 -7.33 18.31 9.89
N GLN A 34 -6.18 17.76 10.29
CA GLN A 34 -5.06 18.52 10.83
C GLN A 34 -4.05 18.98 9.78
N GLY A 35 -4.26 18.64 8.50
CA GLY A 35 -3.33 18.96 7.41
C GLY A 35 -1.96 18.28 7.55
N ARG A 36 -1.89 17.12 8.21
CA ARG A 36 -0.67 16.33 8.43
C ARG A 36 -0.46 15.23 7.39
N LEU A 37 -1.49 14.89 6.62
CA LEU A 37 -1.40 13.93 5.53
C LEU A 37 -0.99 14.65 4.24
N GLU A 38 0.15 14.26 3.69
CA GLU A 38 0.56 14.62 2.33
C GLU A 38 0.06 13.54 1.37
N MET A 39 -0.55 13.95 0.26
CA MET A 39 -1.06 13.04 -0.77
C MET A 39 -0.87 13.66 -2.15
N GLU A 40 -0.26 12.90 -3.06
CA GLU A 40 -0.03 13.34 -4.45
C GLU A 40 -0.28 12.19 -5.43
N LEU A 41 -0.99 12.49 -6.53
CA LEU A 41 -1.13 11.56 -7.64
C LEU A 41 0.06 11.76 -8.60
N LEU A 42 0.86 10.71 -8.75
CA LEU A 42 2.09 10.73 -9.53
C LEU A 42 2.09 9.60 -10.56
N THR A 43 3.04 9.68 -11.49
CA THR A 43 3.30 8.65 -12.50
C THR A 43 4.75 8.19 -12.35
N ASP A 44 4.98 6.88 -12.38
CA ASP A 44 6.33 6.31 -12.30
C ASP A 44 7.05 6.32 -13.67
N ALA A 45 8.25 5.76 -13.73
CA ALA A 45 9.06 5.70 -14.94
C ALA A 45 8.46 4.76 -16.03
N GLU A 46 7.58 3.85 -15.66
CA GLU A 46 6.90 2.91 -16.57
C GLU A 46 5.55 3.48 -17.06
N GLY A 47 5.15 4.65 -16.58
CA GLY A 47 3.89 5.29 -16.93
C GLY A 47 2.71 4.85 -16.06
N ALA A 48 2.94 4.11 -14.97
CA ALA A 48 1.88 3.70 -14.07
C ALA A 48 1.56 4.81 -13.06
N ASN A 49 0.26 5.06 -12.87
CA ASN A 49 -0.22 6.02 -11.89
C ASN A 49 -0.24 5.41 -10.49
N TYR A 50 0.18 6.18 -9.51
CA TYR A 50 0.13 5.82 -8.10
C TYR A 50 -0.17 7.04 -7.23
N VAL A 51 -0.69 6.78 -6.03
CA VAL A 51 -0.86 7.81 -5.00
C VAL A 51 0.32 7.70 -4.04
N ALA A 52 1.15 8.75 -3.99
CA ALA A 52 2.15 8.90 -2.95
C ALA A 52 1.47 9.47 -1.70
N VAL A 53 1.71 8.84 -0.54
CA VAL A 53 1.22 9.32 0.75
C VAL A 53 2.34 9.41 1.77
N ALA A 54 2.29 10.45 2.61
CA ALA A 54 3.17 10.58 3.76
C ALA A 54 2.44 11.18 4.97
N CYS A 55 2.70 10.62 6.15
CA CYS A 55 2.18 11.14 7.43
C CYS A 55 3.08 10.66 8.57
N ASP A 56 3.43 11.55 9.50
CA ASP A 56 4.15 11.23 10.74
C ASP A 56 5.43 10.38 10.52
N GLY A 57 6.17 10.66 9.45
CA GLY A 57 7.41 9.95 9.10
C GLY A 57 7.21 8.60 8.41
N LYS A 58 5.97 8.15 8.21
CA LYS A 58 5.64 7.02 7.35
C LYS A 58 5.33 7.50 5.94
N SER A 59 5.71 6.72 4.94
CA SER A 59 5.37 6.99 3.55
C SER A 59 5.08 5.69 2.79
N ALA A 60 4.26 5.79 1.75
CA ALA A 60 3.93 4.66 0.89
C ALA A 60 3.50 5.13 -0.50
N HIS A 61 3.66 4.25 -1.49
CA HIS A 61 3.15 4.40 -2.84
C HIS A 61 2.02 3.39 -3.05
N ILE A 62 0.83 3.88 -3.38
CA ILE A 62 -0.39 3.07 -3.57
C ILE A 62 -0.67 2.97 -5.06
N TYR A 63 -0.46 1.79 -5.62
CA TYR A 63 -0.79 1.43 -7.00
C TYR A 63 -2.14 0.70 -7.03
N PRO A 64 -2.79 0.59 -8.20
CA PRO A 64 -3.93 -0.31 -8.36
C PRO A 64 -3.56 -1.74 -7.94
N GLY A 65 -4.09 -2.19 -6.80
CA GLY A 65 -3.88 -3.54 -6.28
C GLY A 65 -2.56 -3.78 -5.52
N ALA A 66 -1.70 -2.79 -5.34
CA ALA A 66 -0.41 -2.95 -4.65
C ALA A 66 -0.03 -1.73 -3.80
N ILE A 67 0.72 -1.98 -2.71
CA ILE A 67 1.25 -0.94 -1.83
C ILE A 67 2.74 -1.20 -1.67
N PHE A 68 3.56 -0.18 -1.88
CA PHE A 68 5.01 -0.23 -1.66
C PHE A 68 5.41 0.77 -0.59
N ARG A 69 6.23 0.35 0.37
CA ARG A 69 6.75 1.21 1.43
C ARG A 69 8.25 1.38 1.25
N PRO A 70 8.81 2.59 1.37
CA PRO A 70 10.25 2.77 1.37
C PRO A 70 10.87 2.02 2.56
N GLY A 71 11.72 1.03 2.28
CA GLY A 71 12.35 0.20 3.31
C GLY A 71 11.68 -1.15 3.58
N ASP A 72 10.56 -1.47 2.91
CA ASP A 72 10.14 -2.86 2.71
C ASP A 72 11.17 -3.48 1.74
N GLU A 73 12.27 -4.02 2.28
CA GLU A 73 12.96 -5.09 1.59
C GLU A 73 11.93 -6.21 1.42
N PRO A 74 11.75 -6.80 0.22
CA PRO A 74 10.89 -7.96 0.10
C PRO A 74 11.45 -8.97 1.10
N ASP A 75 10.64 -9.39 2.07
CA ASP A 75 10.97 -10.53 2.91
C ASP A 75 11.42 -11.62 1.94
N ALA A 76 12.72 -11.92 1.96
CA ALA A 76 13.25 -13.02 1.21
C ALA A 76 12.64 -14.25 1.86
N ASP A 77 11.46 -14.65 1.39
CA ASP A 77 10.97 -16.01 1.53
C ASP A 77 11.91 -16.91 0.72
N THR A 78 13.11 -17.08 1.27
CA THR A 78 13.96 -18.25 1.12
C THR A 78 13.42 -19.32 2.07
N GLY A 79 12.13 -19.64 1.92
CA GLY A 79 11.41 -20.69 2.63
C GLY A 79 11.29 -21.96 1.80
N GLY A 80 12.40 -22.43 1.21
CA GLY A 80 12.60 -23.84 0.87
C GLY A 80 11.72 -24.42 -0.24
N CYS A 81 12.15 -24.24 -1.49
CA CYS A 81 11.98 -25.28 -2.49
C CYS A 81 12.78 -26.53 -2.08
N GLY A 82 12.15 -27.37 -1.25
CA GLY A 82 12.59 -28.72 -0.90
C GLY A 82 12.65 -29.58 -2.15
N HIS A 83 13.82 -29.56 -2.77
CA HIS A 83 14.32 -30.44 -3.80
C HIS A 83 13.76 -31.86 -3.69
N GLY A 84 13.13 -32.34 -4.77
CA GLY A 84 12.67 -33.71 -4.91
C GLY A 84 13.81 -34.68 -4.59
N GLY A 85 13.60 -35.50 -3.57
CA GLY A 85 14.49 -36.60 -3.23
C GLY A 85 14.50 -37.64 -4.34
N CYS A 86 15.47 -37.52 -5.24
CA CYS A 86 15.96 -38.61 -6.06
C CYS A 86 16.67 -39.60 -5.10
N GLY A 87 16.04 -40.74 -4.82
CA GLY A 87 16.59 -41.82 -4.02
C GLY A 87 16.68 -43.10 -4.84
N CYS A 88 17.87 -43.36 -5.38
CA CYS A 88 18.29 -44.60 -6.02
C CYS A 88 18.92 -45.58 -5.00
N GLY A 89 18.70 -46.89 -5.20
CA GLY A 89 19.39 -48.04 -4.54
C GLY A 89 18.62 -48.56 -3.31
N HIS A 90 18.35 -49.86 -3.14
CA HIS A 90 18.95 -51.12 -3.62
C HIS A 90 17.84 -52.17 -3.75
#